data_AF-A0A9X0CJ47-F1
#
_entry.id   AF-A0A9X0CJ47-F1
#
_cell.length_a   1.000
_cell.length_b   1.000
_cell.length_c   1.000
_cell.angle_alpha   90.00
_cell.angle_beta   90.00
_cell.angle_gamma   90.00
#
_symmetry.space_group_name_H-M   'P 1'
#
loop_
_entity.id
_entity.type
_entity.pdbx_description
1 polymer ?
#
loop_
_entity_poly.entity_id
_entity_poly.type
_entity_poly.pdbx_seq_one_letter_code
_entity_poly.pdbx_strand_id
1 'polypeptide(L)'
;MAAQWKNFKTQMKEKRAGKRRAPSHDILQKEVIIIQRLSAEVSGKAQKYSRIGPREFVPYEYDEMALSNIMSACNRHFASIVGEHMICDVLAGEQGPSCNSLEQIPDLKVVHVRFIEANDRDVASVVGNRVEREEQPKRPFRRAIAQSLPATKAQSPSKAFPKSLSVLEMMKLGKVINDKSTESIELFTFDLTDMAWSSQPSTVEFSIVKEPFGKGGFREAFKATSKTPGFQHQQWVVKKYLKSAVDIIEETKQTIEQHTKKVVQMHMLARNFTLKLEQDLKQGGTVELYGKTLSYKRIYMGKINGQLGAEWVTIEEFIDGEFIKYLNNTGIPCGDDSDIRQKCESLAHFSYERSSEQLMVVDMQGSGHILFDPEIASKDLVDGEEVLFSTGNLSLTAINNFIDNHTDCNLYCTLLGLRKFPH
;
A
#
# COMPACT_ATOMS: atom_id res chain seq x y z
N MET A 1 7.67 14.70 5.58
CA MET A 1 7.72 13.22 5.50
C MET A 1 8.93 12.66 6.24
N ALA A 2 10.12 12.57 5.63
CA ALA A 2 11.26 11.79 6.15
C ALA A 2 11.70 12.14 7.58
N ALA A 3 11.78 13.42 7.95
CA ALA A 3 12.16 13.84 9.31
C ALA A 3 11.12 13.44 10.37
N GLN A 4 9.82 13.53 10.06
CA GLN A 4 8.73 13.11 10.95
C GLN A 4 8.75 11.58 11.14
N TRP A 5 9.04 10.82 10.08
CA TRP A 5 9.24 9.37 10.16
C TRP A 5 10.46 8.98 11.00
N LYS A 6 11.56 9.73 10.90
CA LYS A 6 12.75 9.56 11.75
C LYS A 6 12.40 9.76 13.24
N ASN A 7 11.60 10.78 13.57
CA ASN A 7 11.13 11.00 14.94
C ASN A 7 10.22 9.87 15.44
N PHE A 8 9.30 9.36 14.62
CA PHE A 8 8.47 8.20 14.98
C PHE A 8 9.30 6.93 15.22
N LYS A 9 10.25 6.60 14.33
CA LYS A 9 11.17 5.47 14.53
C LYS A 9 12.04 5.64 15.79
N THR A 10 12.45 6.87 16.14
CA THR A 10 13.15 7.17 17.40
C THR A 10 12.25 6.92 18.61
N GLN A 11 11.06 7.52 18.68
CA GLN A 11 10.12 7.33 19.80
C GLN A 11 9.73 5.85 19.99
N MET A 12 9.53 5.11 18.89
CA MET A 12 9.29 3.66 18.92
C MET A 12 10.51 2.88 19.43
N LYS A 13 11.73 3.22 19.02
CA LYS A 13 12.96 2.58 19.55
C LYS A 13 13.18 2.91 21.03
N GLU A 14 12.91 4.15 21.46
CA GLU A 14 13.07 4.58 22.86
C GLU A 14 12.09 3.85 23.80
N LYS A 15 10.80 3.77 23.43
CA LYS A 15 9.82 2.99 24.20
C LYS A 15 10.11 1.48 24.18
N ARG A 16 10.70 0.93 23.11
CA ARG A 16 11.14 -0.48 23.03
C ARG A 16 12.43 -0.78 23.80
N ALA A 17 13.28 0.22 24.08
CA ALA A 17 14.61 0.03 24.69
C ALA A 17 14.58 -0.30 26.21
N GLY A 18 13.43 -0.66 26.77
CA GLY A 18 13.19 -0.93 28.20
C GLY A 18 13.87 -2.17 28.81
N LYS A 19 14.99 -2.66 28.26
CA LYS A 19 15.95 -3.57 28.94
C LYS A 19 17.26 -3.75 28.13
N ARG A 20 18.39 -3.55 28.84
CA ARG A 20 19.78 -4.06 28.61
C ARG A 20 20.28 -4.26 27.16
N ARG A 21 21.30 -3.47 26.78
CA ARG A 21 22.19 -3.75 25.63
C ARG A 21 23.16 -4.90 25.91
N ALA A 22 23.57 -5.60 24.86
CA ALA A 22 24.82 -6.36 24.75
C ALA A 22 25.46 -6.09 23.37
N PRO A 23 26.79 -6.24 23.18
CA PRO A 23 27.46 -5.69 21.99
C PRO A 23 27.88 -6.74 20.94
N SER A 24 27.53 -6.50 19.67
CA SER A 24 28.42 -6.52 18.48
C SER A 24 27.61 -6.64 17.19
N HIS A 25 27.86 -5.72 16.24
CA HIS A 25 27.65 -5.82 14.77
C HIS A 25 27.99 -4.43 14.19
N ASP A 26 29.28 -4.07 14.29
CA ASP A 26 29.83 -2.72 14.08
C ASP A 26 29.68 -2.17 12.64
N ILE A 27 29.24 -3.02 11.70
CA ILE A 27 28.97 -2.67 10.30
C ILE A 27 27.63 -1.95 10.15
N LEU A 28 26.59 -2.39 10.89
CA LEU A 28 25.26 -1.76 10.91
C LEU A 28 25.24 -0.39 11.63
N GLN A 29 26.40 0.07 12.12
CA GLN A 29 26.60 1.42 12.68
C GLN A 29 27.38 2.34 11.74
N LYS A 30 27.81 1.85 10.56
CA LYS A 30 28.78 2.53 9.67
C LYS A 30 28.31 2.70 8.23
N GLU A 31 27.16 2.12 7.85
CA GLU A 31 26.51 2.30 6.53
C GLU A 31 27.37 1.91 5.31
N VAL A 32 28.49 1.20 5.52
CA VAL A 32 29.43 0.74 4.47
C VAL A 32 29.98 -0.66 4.76
N ILE A 33 30.23 -1.43 3.70
CA ILE A 33 30.98 -2.69 3.74
C ILE A 33 32.32 -2.54 3.01
N ILE A 34 33.35 -3.27 3.44
CA ILE A 34 34.68 -3.25 2.82
C ILE A 34 34.79 -4.44 1.86
N ILE A 35 35.01 -4.15 0.58
CA ILE A 35 35.12 -5.14 -0.49
C ILE A 35 36.57 -5.27 -0.98
N GLN A 36 36.99 -6.51 -1.23
CA GLN A 36 38.16 -6.83 -2.06
C GLN A 36 37.69 -7.53 -3.33
N ARG A 37 37.91 -6.90 -4.50
CA ARG A 37 37.68 -7.53 -5.80
C ARG A 37 38.79 -8.52 -6.14
N LEU A 38 38.40 -9.63 -6.75
CA LEU A 38 39.23 -10.76 -7.15
C LEU A 38 38.97 -11.14 -8.62
N SER A 39 39.91 -11.84 -9.26
CA SER A 39 39.76 -12.34 -10.64
C SER A 39 38.66 -13.40 -10.77
N ALA A 40 38.05 -13.49 -11.95
CA ALA A 40 37.06 -14.52 -12.28
C ALA A 40 37.65 -15.94 -12.17
N GLU A 41 38.86 -16.12 -12.71
CA GLU A 41 39.63 -17.36 -12.71
C GLU A 41 40.69 -17.40 -11.58
N VAL A 42 41.05 -18.62 -11.17
CA VAL A 42 42.22 -18.91 -10.33
C VAL A 42 43.49 -19.02 -11.17
N SER A 43 44.65 -18.67 -10.59
CA SER A 43 45.92 -18.69 -11.31
C SER A 43 47.10 -19.17 -10.45
N GLY A 44 48.18 -19.55 -11.14
CA GLY A 44 49.45 -19.97 -10.53
C GLY A 44 49.41 -21.35 -9.86
N LYS A 45 50.57 -21.81 -9.40
CA LYS A 45 50.75 -23.16 -8.79
C LYS A 45 49.94 -23.39 -7.52
N ALA A 46 49.40 -22.34 -6.90
CA ALA A 46 48.62 -22.39 -5.65
C ALA A 46 47.10 -22.25 -5.87
N GLN A 47 46.62 -22.29 -7.12
CA GLN A 47 45.20 -22.25 -7.51
C GLN A 47 44.41 -21.18 -6.75
N LYS A 48 44.85 -19.92 -6.90
CA LYS A 48 44.40 -18.79 -6.09
C LYS A 48 43.82 -17.68 -6.98
N TYR A 49 42.76 -17.03 -6.53
CA TYR A 49 42.25 -15.82 -7.19
C TYR A 49 43.22 -14.64 -6.96
N SER A 50 43.49 -13.87 -8.02
CA SER A 50 44.34 -12.67 -7.95
C SER A 50 43.52 -11.45 -7.50
N ARG A 51 44.14 -10.48 -6.83
CA ARG A 51 43.45 -9.23 -6.43
C ARG A 51 43.32 -8.27 -7.60
N ILE A 52 42.11 -7.76 -7.82
CA ILE A 52 41.85 -6.67 -8.75
C ILE A 52 41.69 -5.39 -7.92
N GLY A 53 42.68 -4.48 -8.02
CA GLY A 53 42.63 -3.18 -7.37
C GLY A 53 42.82 -3.20 -5.84
N PRO A 54 42.71 -2.02 -5.20
CA PRO A 54 42.73 -1.88 -3.74
C PRO A 54 41.43 -2.41 -3.09
N ARG A 55 41.30 -2.26 -1.77
CA ARG A 55 40.02 -2.45 -1.08
C ARG A 55 39.17 -1.20 -1.21
N GLU A 56 37.87 -1.38 -1.38
CA GLU A 56 36.92 -0.31 -1.69
C GLU A 56 35.77 -0.32 -0.66
N PHE A 57 35.32 0.87 -0.24
CA PHE A 57 34.20 1.04 0.68
C PHE A 57 32.91 1.15 -0.13
N VAL A 58 32.09 0.10 -0.09
CA VAL A 58 30.81 0.03 -0.81
C VAL A 58 29.68 0.44 0.15
N PRO A 59 28.85 1.45 -0.18
CA PRO A 59 27.68 1.82 0.61
C PRO A 59 26.73 0.64 0.82
N TYR A 60 26.21 0.50 2.03
CA TYR A 60 25.36 -0.61 2.44
C TYR A 60 24.03 -0.08 2.99
N GLU A 61 23.08 0.14 2.08
CA GLU A 61 21.76 0.74 2.33
C GLU A 61 20.72 -0.23 2.95
N TYR A 62 21.14 -1.42 3.38
CA TYR A 62 20.25 -2.50 3.83
C TYR A 62 20.31 -2.66 5.35
N ASP A 63 19.15 -2.63 6.02
CA ASP A 63 19.05 -2.84 7.48
C ASP A 63 19.48 -4.26 7.92
N GLU A 64 19.47 -5.24 7.02
CA GLU A 64 19.87 -6.63 7.27
C GLU A 64 21.12 -7.06 6.48
N MET A 65 21.95 -7.90 7.11
CA MET A 65 23.11 -8.53 6.47
C MET A 65 22.66 -9.79 5.71
N ALA A 66 22.80 -9.79 4.38
CA ALA A 66 22.49 -10.95 3.53
C ALA A 66 23.43 -11.03 2.31
N LEU A 67 23.71 -12.24 1.81
CA LEU A 67 24.53 -12.40 0.59
C LEU A 67 23.93 -11.69 -0.62
N SER A 68 22.61 -11.77 -0.80
CA SER A 68 21.86 -11.06 -1.83
C SER A 68 22.04 -9.54 -1.76
N ASN A 69 22.02 -8.98 -0.55
CA ASN A 69 22.21 -7.55 -0.30
C ASN A 69 23.65 -7.12 -0.59
N ILE A 70 24.64 -7.92 -0.19
CA ILE A 70 26.07 -7.73 -0.53
C ILE A 70 26.29 -7.76 -2.05
N MET A 71 25.76 -8.79 -2.74
CA MET A 71 25.84 -8.92 -4.20
C MET A 71 25.17 -7.73 -4.91
N SER A 72 24.02 -7.28 -4.40
CA SER A 72 23.28 -6.14 -4.96
C SER A 72 24.01 -4.81 -4.75
N ALA A 73 24.63 -4.60 -3.58
CA ALA A 73 25.47 -3.44 -3.30
C ALA A 73 26.70 -3.42 -4.23
N CYS A 74 27.38 -4.56 -4.37
CA CYS A 74 28.55 -4.70 -5.25
C CYS A 74 28.18 -4.50 -6.73
N ASN A 75 27.12 -5.13 -7.23
CA ASN A 75 26.63 -4.93 -8.60
C ASN A 75 26.36 -3.44 -8.87
N ARG A 76 25.64 -2.76 -7.96
CA ARG A 76 25.31 -1.33 -8.13
C ARG A 76 26.55 -0.42 -8.11
N HIS A 77 27.50 -0.70 -7.21
CA HIS A 77 28.71 0.11 -7.05
C HIS A 77 29.72 -0.08 -8.19
N PHE A 78 29.84 -1.31 -8.72
CA PHE A 78 30.85 -1.66 -9.73
C PHE A 78 30.32 -1.69 -11.18
N ALA A 79 29.02 -1.50 -11.44
CA ALA A 79 28.41 -1.59 -12.77
C ALA A 79 29.17 -0.83 -13.88
N SER A 80 29.63 0.38 -13.58
CA SER A 80 30.41 1.24 -14.49
C SER A 80 31.83 0.75 -14.81
N ILE A 81 32.32 -0.25 -14.07
CA ILE A 81 33.68 -0.81 -14.16
C ILE A 81 33.65 -2.25 -14.68
N VAL A 82 32.60 -3.03 -14.40
CA VAL A 82 32.47 -4.44 -14.81
C VAL A 82 31.46 -4.68 -15.94
N GLY A 83 30.55 -3.74 -16.21
CA GLY A 83 29.50 -3.87 -17.20
C GLY A 83 28.23 -4.56 -16.67
N GLU A 84 27.08 -4.21 -17.25
CA GLU A 84 25.74 -4.58 -16.77
C GLU A 84 25.39 -6.08 -16.93
N HIS A 85 26.23 -6.87 -17.60
CA HIS A 85 26.01 -8.30 -17.86
C HIS A 85 26.77 -9.22 -16.91
N MET A 86 27.60 -8.68 -16.02
CA MET A 86 28.41 -9.45 -15.06
C MET A 86 27.69 -9.62 -13.72
N ILE A 87 27.75 -10.82 -13.15
CA ILE A 87 27.15 -11.15 -11.86
C ILE A 87 28.24 -11.15 -10.78
N CYS A 88 28.03 -10.38 -9.70
CA CYS A 88 28.83 -10.49 -8.47
C CYS A 88 28.66 -11.87 -7.82
N ASP A 89 29.78 -12.56 -7.63
CA ASP A 89 29.90 -13.82 -6.89
C ASP A 89 30.75 -13.58 -5.63
N VAL A 90 30.26 -14.00 -4.47
CA VAL A 90 30.90 -13.78 -3.16
C VAL A 90 31.71 -15.02 -2.80
N LEU A 91 32.95 -14.85 -2.35
CA LEU A 91 33.89 -15.95 -2.10
C LEU A 91 34.23 -16.06 -0.60
N ALA A 92 34.39 -17.30 -0.11
CA ALA A 92 34.79 -17.57 1.27
C ALA A 92 36.25 -17.13 1.60
N GLY A 93 36.98 -16.63 0.61
CA GLY A 93 38.32 -16.08 0.72
C GLY A 93 39.06 -16.19 -0.62
N GLU A 94 40.33 -15.79 -0.65
CA GLU A 94 41.14 -15.77 -1.88
C GLU A 94 41.46 -17.16 -2.47
N GLN A 95 41.19 -18.23 -1.70
CA GLN A 95 41.23 -19.64 -2.11
C GLN A 95 39.90 -20.37 -1.77
N GLY A 96 38.85 -19.62 -1.44
CA GLY A 96 37.56 -20.16 -1.03
C GLY A 96 36.61 -20.39 -2.22
N PRO A 97 35.65 -21.32 -2.10
CA PRO A 97 34.56 -21.44 -3.07
C PRO A 97 33.59 -20.25 -2.98
N SER A 98 32.65 -20.19 -3.93
CA SER A 98 31.47 -19.32 -3.88
C SER A 98 30.63 -19.59 -2.63
N CYS A 99 30.23 -18.53 -1.93
CA CYS A 99 29.36 -18.59 -0.77
C CYS A 99 27.88 -18.67 -1.20
N ASN A 100 27.19 -19.69 -0.71
CA ASN A 100 25.73 -19.85 -0.80
C ASN A 100 25.02 -19.41 0.50
N SER A 101 25.74 -19.27 1.62
CA SER A 101 25.21 -18.70 2.87
C SER A 101 26.25 -17.81 3.58
N LEU A 102 25.81 -16.96 4.51
CA LEU A 102 26.70 -15.99 5.18
C LEU A 102 27.69 -16.63 6.16
N GLU A 103 27.32 -17.78 6.73
CA GLU A 103 28.15 -18.56 7.67
C GLU A 103 29.43 -19.10 7.01
N GLN A 104 29.51 -19.04 5.67
CA GLN A 104 30.68 -19.40 4.88
C GLN A 104 31.69 -18.24 4.73
N ILE A 105 31.35 -17.03 5.17
CA ILE A 105 32.27 -15.88 5.21
C ILE A 105 33.00 -15.88 6.57
N PRO A 106 34.33 -16.12 6.63
CA PRO A 106 35.05 -16.36 7.88
C PRO A 106 35.16 -15.14 8.80
N ASP A 107 35.28 -13.93 8.24
CA ASP A 107 34.84 -12.70 8.92
C ASP A 107 34.37 -11.63 7.92
N LEU A 108 33.48 -10.76 8.38
CA LEU A 108 32.84 -9.71 7.58
C LEU A 108 33.65 -8.39 7.54
N LYS A 109 34.92 -8.39 7.97
CA LYS A 109 35.76 -7.17 7.95
C LYS A 109 36.25 -6.83 6.55
N VAL A 110 36.38 -7.84 5.67
CA VAL A 110 36.65 -7.69 4.23
C VAL A 110 35.94 -8.81 3.48
N VAL A 111 34.90 -8.47 2.73
CA VAL A 111 34.20 -9.44 1.88
C VAL A 111 34.94 -9.56 0.54
N HIS A 112 35.15 -10.79 0.09
CA HIS A 112 35.84 -11.09 -1.16
C HIS A 112 34.81 -11.36 -2.26
N VAL A 113 34.94 -10.69 -3.40
CA VAL A 113 34.01 -10.86 -4.53
C VAL A 113 34.76 -10.98 -5.85
N ARG A 114 34.21 -11.76 -6.78
CA ARG A 114 34.58 -11.75 -8.21
C ARG A 114 33.35 -11.41 -9.05
N PHE A 115 33.57 -11.15 -10.33
CA PHE A 115 32.51 -10.92 -11.30
C PHE A 115 32.65 -11.95 -12.43
N ILE A 116 31.54 -12.62 -12.79
CA ILE A 116 31.49 -13.70 -13.78
C ILE A 116 30.33 -13.49 -14.75
N GLU A 117 30.39 -14.09 -15.94
CA GLU A 117 29.30 -14.03 -16.92
C GLU A 117 28.10 -14.90 -16.48
N ALA A 118 26.89 -14.52 -16.91
CA ALA A 118 25.65 -15.17 -16.48
C ALA A 118 25.50 -16.65 -16.88
N ASN A 119 26.29 -17.13 -17.85
CA ASN A 119 26.19 -18.48 -18.39
C ASN A 119 26.84 -19.56 -17.51
N ASP A 120 27.71 -19.19 -16.55
CA ASP A 120 28.52 -20.14 -15.76
C ASP A 120 27.78 -20.82 -14.58
N ARG A 121 26.45 -20.70 -14.48
CA ARG A 121 25.68 -21.19 -13.31
C ARG A 121 24.98 -22.55 -13.48
N ASP A 122 24.82 -23.09 -14.68
CA ASP A 122 24.00 -24.30 -14.92
C ASP A 122 24.76 -25.53 -15.42
N VAL A 123 25.42 -26.27 -14.51
CA VAL A 123 25.85 -27.67 -14.76
C VAL A 123 25.65 -28.58 -13.53
N ALA A 124 24.39 -28.74 -13.07
CA ALA A 124 23.94 -29.96 -12.36
C ALA A 124 22.42 -30.00 -12.06
N SER A 125 21.61 -30.67 -12.89
CA SER A 125 20.67 -31.74 -12.48
C SER A 125 19.60 -32.08 -13.55
N VAL A 126 18.87 -33.17 -13.31
CA VAL A 126 17.66 -33.65 -14.02
C VAL A 126 17.86 -34.15 -15.47
N VAL A 127 18.12 -35.46 -15.58
CA VAL A 127 17.80 -36.28 -16.76
C VAL A 127 16.55 -37.10 -16.46
N GLY A 128 15.55 -37.14 -17.36
CA GLY A 128 14.32 -37.90 -17.14
C GLY A 128 13.36 -37.93 -18.35
N ASN A 129 13.46 -38.97 -19.18
CA ASN A 129 12.65 -39.12 -20.41
C ASN A 129 11.25 -39.73 -20.16
N ARG A 130 10.21 -39.28 -20.89
CA ARG A 130 9.37 -40.16 -21.77
C ARG A 130 8.24 -39.47 -22.59
N VAL A 131 8.47 -39.41 -23.90
CA VAL A 131 7.63 -39.90 -25.04
C VAL A 131 6.61 -41.00 -24.61
N GLU A 132 5.33 -41.11 -25.02
CA GLU A 132 4.52 -40.71 -26.21
C GLU A 132 2.99 -40.70 -25.84
N ARG A 133 1.89 -40.63 -26.64
CA ARG A 133 1.51 -40.56 -28.09
C ARG A 133 0.08 -39.95 -28.22
N GLU A 134 -0.34 -39.55 -29.43
CA GLU A 134 -1.71 -39.14 -29.83
C GLU A 134 -2.67 -40.32 -30.17
N GLU A 135 -4.01 -40.11 -30.13
CA GLU A 135 -4.91 -40.10 -31.32
C GLU A 135 -6.43 -40.04 -31.00
N GLN A 136 -7.21 -39.57 -31.99
CA GLN A 136 -8.68 -39.60 -32.16
C GLN A 136 -8.94 -40.10 -33.62
N PRO A 137 -10.16 -40.47 -34.15
CA PRO A 137 -11.44 -39.77 -33.91
C PRO A 137 -12.81 -40.46 -34.26
N LYS A 138 -13.88 -39.62 -34.27
CA LYS A 138 -15.13 -39.65 -35.10
C LYS A 138 -16.38 -40.49 -34.71
N ARG A 139 -17.52 -39.77 -34.76
CA ARG A 139 -18.96 -40.17 -34.83
C ARG A 139 -19.35 -40.49 -36.32
N PRO A 140 -20.54 -41.03 -36.73
CA PRO A 140 -21.95 -40.59 -36.48
C PRO A 140 -22.94 -41.78 -36.18
N PHE A 141 -24.28 -41.67 -36.01
CA PHE A 141 -25.34 -40.91 -36.72
C PHE A 141 -26.62 -40.62 -35.88
N ARG A 142 -27.68 -40.11 -36.54
CA ARG A 142 -28.94 -39.53 -36.00
C ARG A 142 -30.13 -40.50 -35.96
N ARG A 143 -31.11 -40.25 -35.07
CA ARG A 143 -32.52 -40.00 -35.45
C ARG A 143 -33.32 -39.33 -34.31
N ALA A 144 -34.55 -38.88 -34.60
CA ALA A 144 -35.39 -38.08 -33.71
C ALA A 144 -36.88 -38.49 -33.82
N ILE A 145 -37.66 -38.19 -32.78
CA ILE A 145 -39.14 -38.24 -32.71
C ILE A 145 -39.61 -36.95 -32.00
N ALA A 146 -40.84 -36.50 -32.25
CA ALA A 146 -41.37 -35.22 -31.79
C ALA A 146 -42.77 -35.36 -31.12
N GLN A 147 -43.42 -34.21 -30.83
CA GLN A 147 -44.69 -34.02 -30.09
C GLN A 147 -44.51 -34.03 -28.56
N SER A 148 -45.20 -33.18 -27.76
CA SER A 148 -46.27 -32.21 -28.05
C SER A 148 -46.15 -30.91 -27.21
N LEU A 149 -46.97 -29.89 -27.50
CA LEU A 149 -47.05 -28.60 -26.80
C LEU A 149 -48.34 -28.48 -25.97
N PRO A 150 -48.29 -27.76 -24.83
CA PRO A 150 -49.40 -26.90 -24.40
C PRO A 150 -49.13 -25.40 -24.64
N ALA A 151 -50.18 -24.57 -24.55
CA ALA A 151 -50.17 -23.21 -25.09
C ALA A 151 -49.71 -22.08 -24.13
N THR A 152 -48.88 -21.18 -24.69
CA THR A 152 -48.73 -19.74 -24.42
C THR A 152 -49.35 -19.11 -23.16
N LYS A 153 -48.50 -18.45 -22.37
CA LYS A 153 -48.74 -17.05 -21.95
C LYS A 153 -47.72 -16.16 -22.66
N ALA A 154 -48.18 -15.31 -23.57
CA ALA A 154 -47.29 -14.38 -24.28
C ALA A 154 -46.93 -13.20 -23.39
N GLN A 155 -45.66 -13.08 -22.98
CA GLN A 155 -45.13 -11.81 -22.48
C GLN A 155 -44.90 -10.87 -23.67
N SER A 156 -45.32 -9.61 -23.53
CA SER A 156 -45.06 -8.58 -24.54
C SER A 156 -43.56 -8.37 -24.70
N PRO A 157 -43.00 -8.37 -25.94
CA PRO A 157 -41.61 -8.01 -26.14
C PRO A 157 -41.40 -6.56 -25.71
N SER A 158 -40.45 -6.33 -24.80
CA SER A 158 -40.09 -4.99 -24.37
C SER A 158 -39.52 -4.21 -25.56
N LYS A 159 -40.02 -2.99 -25.78
CA LYS A 159 -39.50 -2.06 -26.81
C LYS A 159 -38.17 -1.44 -26.36
N ALA A 160 -37.20 -2.27 -26.03
CA ALA A 160 -35.83 -1.87 -25.76
C ALA A 160 -35.16 -1.53 -27.10
N PHE A 161 -35.11 -0.24 -27.44
CA PHE A 161 -34.31 0.21 -28.58
C PHE A 161 -32.82 -0.08 -28.30
N PRO A 162 -32.07 -0.62 -29.28
CA PRO A 162 -30.64 -0.84 -29.10
C PRO A 162 -29.92 0.51 -28.93
N LYS A 163 -28.87 0.54 -28.11
CA LYS A 163 -28.03 1.74 -27.98
C LYS A 163 -27.41 2.07 -29.33
N SER A 164 -27.54 3.34 -29.74
CA SER A 164 -26.81 3.86 -30.89
C SER A 164 -25.31 3.84 -30.59
N LEU A 165 -24.53 3.26 -31.50
CA LEU A 165 -23.07 3.30 -31.45
C LEU A 165 -22.56 4.48 -32.27
N SER A 166 -21.46 5.09 -31.84
CA SER A 166 -20.71 6.01 -32.68
C SER A 166 -19.97 5.26 -33.80
N VAL A 167 -19.63 5.96 -34.88
CA VAL A 167 -18.80 5.39 -35.97
C VAL A 167 -17.47 4.87 -35.43
N LEU A 168 -16.89 5.52 -34.42
CA LEU A 168 -15.67 5.08 -33.75
C LEU A 168 -15.85 3.75 -32.99
N GLU A 169 -17.02 3.49 -32.43
CA GLU A 169 -17.34 2.20 -31.79
C GLU A 169 -17.63 1.12 -32.83
N MET A 170 -18.36 1.43 -33.90
CA MET A 170 -18.55 0.51 -35.03
C MET A 170 -17.21 0.06 -35.63
N MET A 171 -16.28 1.00 -35.83
CA MET A 171 -14.92 0.71 -36.32
C MET A 171 -14.07 -0.11 -35.33
N LYS A 172 -14.37 -0.09 -34.02
CA LYS A 172 -13.72 -0.97 -33.03
C LYS A 172 -14.23 -2.41 -33.12
N LEU A 173 -15.47 -2.64 -33.56
CA LEU A 173 -16.01 -3.99 -33.79
C LEU A 173 -15.29 -4.73 -34.94
N GLY A 174 -14.63 -4.01 -35.84
CA GLY A 174 -13.81 -4.57 -36.92
C GLY A 174 -12.46 -5.14 -36.48
N LYS A 175 -12.20 -5.26 -35.17
CA LYS A 175 -10.99 -5.87 -34.58
C LYS A 175 -11.41 -6.90 -33.53
N VAL A 176 -10.52 -7.85 -33.24
CA VAL A 176 -10.72 -8.75 -32.08
C VAL A 176 -10.79 -7.90 -30.82
N ILE A 177 -11.95 -7.94 -30.16
CA ILE A 177 -12.14 -7.28 -28.87
C ILE A 177 -11.54 -8.22 -27.81
N ASN A 178 -10.25 -8.02 -27.53
CA ASN A 178 -9.63 -8.63 -26.36
C ASN A 178 -10.38 -8.12 -25.12
N ASP A 179 -10.90 -9.03 -24.29
CA ASP A 179 -11.46 -8.63 -23.00
C ASP A 179 -10.39 -7.92 -22.17
N LYS A 180 -10.79 -6.80 -21.54
CA LYS A 180 -9.93 -6.17 -20.54
C LYS A 180 -9.81 -7.14 -19.37
N SER A 181 -8.58 -7.45 -18.96
CA SER A 181 -8.33 -8.20 -17.73
C SER A 181 -9.11 -7.59 -16.56
N THR A 182 -9.99 -8.39 -15.96
CA THR A 182 -10.73 -8.06 -14.75
C THR A 182 -10.09 -8.79 -13.57
N GLU A 183 -9.84 -8.06 -12.49
CA GLU A 183 -9.50 -8.64 -11.19
C GLU A 183 -10.82 -8.85 -10.42
N SER A 184 -11.02 -10.08 -9.93
CA SER A 184 -12.15 -10.41 -9.06
C SER A 184 -11.75 -10.15 -7.61
N ILE A 185 -12.50 -9.30 -6.93
CA ILE A 185 -12.17 -8.81 -5.59
C ILE A 185 -13.30 -9.14 -4.63
N GLU A 186 -12.97 -9.81 -3.52
CA GLU A 186 -13.88 -10.03 -2.40
C GLU A 186 -13.93 -8.75 -1.55
N LEU A 187 -15.07 -8.04 -1.53
CA LEU A 187 -15.26 -6.80 -0.79
C LEU A 187 -15.91 -7.03 0.58
N PHE A 188 -15.28 -6.50 1.62
CA PHE A 188 -15.74 -6.51 3.01
C PHE A 188 -16.06 -5.08 3.47
N THR A 189 -17.07 -4.95 4.32
CA THR A 189 -17.47 -3.68 4.94
C THR A 189 -17.42 -3.79 6.47
N PHE A 190 -17.05 -2.70 7.13
CA PHE A 190 -17.18 -2.54 8.58
C PHE A 190 -18.44 -1.74 8.92
N ASP A 191 -19.23 -2.19 9.88
CA ASP A 191 -20.31 -1.40 10.49
C ASP A 191 -19.89 -0.89 11.86
N LEU A 192 -20.10 0.41 12.10
CA LEU A 192 -19.69 1.11 13.32
C LEU A 192 -20.75 1.01 14.44
N THR A 193 -21.98 0.62 14.12
CA THR A 193 -23.06 0.40 15.08
C THR A 193 -22.90 -0.94 15.77
N ASP A 194 -22.69 -1.99 14.96
CA ASP A 194 -22.48 -3.36 15.44
C ASP A 194 -21.00 -3.62 15.81
N MET A 195 -20.10 -2.67 15.53
CA MET A 195 -18.64 -2.79 15.65
C MET A 195 -18.07 -4.04 14.95
N ALA A 196 -18.72 -4.45 13.85
CA ALA A 196 -18.54 -5.75 13.23
C ALA A 196 -18.12 -5.65 11.75
N TRP A 197 -17.42 -6.68 11.28
CA TRP A 197 -17.12 -6.87 9.86
C TRP A 197 -18.21 -7.73 9.19
N SER A 198 -18.49 -7.44 7.92
CA SER A 198 -19.41 -8.22 7.07
C SER A 198 -19.04 -9.70 7.07
N SER A 199 -19.97 -10.56 7.52
CA SER A 199 -19.77 -12.00 7.70
C SER A 199 -19.55 -12.78 6.40
N GLN A 200 -19.96 -12.22 5.26
CA GLN A 200 -19.64 -12.72 3.92
C GLN A 200 -19.23 -11.54 3.02
N PRO A 201 -18.18 -11.67 2.19
CA PRO A 201 -17.80 -10.64 1.25
C PRO A 201 -18.71 -10.59 0.02
N SER A 202 -18.82 -9.41 -0.60
CA SER A 202 -19.42 -9.25 -1.93
C SER A 202 -18.33 -9.36 -3.00
N THR A 203 -18.42 -10.36 -3.87
CA THR A 203 -17.45 -10.51 -4.98
C THR A 203 -17.79 -9.54 -6.12
N VAL A 204 -16.82 -8.72 -6.53
CA VAL A 204 -16.97 -7.68 -7.55
C VAL A 204 -15.83 -7.76 -8.56
N GLU A 205 -16.16 -7.71 -9.85
CA GLU A 205 -15.18 -7.69 -10.94
C GLU A 205 -14.79 -6.25 -11.28
N PHE A 206 -13.50 -5.93 -11.21
CA PHE A 206 -12.97 -4.63 -11.58
C PHE A 206 -12.01 -4.74 -12.76
N SER A 207 -12.27 -3.98 -13.82
CA SER A 207 -11.26 -3.67 -14.84
C SER A 207 -10.42 -2.50 -14.33
N ILE A 208 -9.24 -2.81 -13.80
CA ILE A 208 -8.28 -1.86 -13.24
C ILE A 208 -7.34 -1.36 -14.36
N VAL A 209 -7.00 -0.06 -14.33
CA VAL A 209 -5.97 0.53 -15.18
C VAL A 209 -4.59 0.14 -14.64
N LYS A 210 -3.68 -0.31 -15.52
CA LYS A 210 -2.35 -0.81 -15.13
C LYS A 210 -1.47 0.23 -14.44
N GLU A 211 -1.48 1.46 -14.94
CA GLU A 211 -0.68 2.55 -14.38
C GLU A 211 -1.43 3.23 -13.22
N PRO A 212 -0.76 3.52 -12.09
CA PRO A 212 -1.35 4.31 -11.02
C PRO A 212 -1.48 5.78 -11.46
N PHE A 213 -2.58 6.43 -11.07
CA PHE A 213 -2.79 7.86 -11.33
C PHE A 213 -2.38 8.74 -10.13
N GLY A 214 -2.04 8.14 -8.99
CA GLY A 214 -1.59 8.82 -7.79
C GLY A 214 -0.81 7.87 -6.86
N LYS A 215 0.09 8.44 -6.06
CA LYS A 215 0.98 7.68 -5.16
C LYS A 215 1.15 8.44 -3.85
N GLY A 216 0.71 7.82 -2.75
CA GLY A 216 0.95 8.31 -1.39
C GLY A 216 2.20 7.67 -0.78
N GLY A 217 2.44 7.93 0.51
CA GLY A 217 3.58 7.35 1.23
C GLY A 217 3.49 5.82 1.44
N PHE A 218 2.29 5.24 1.43
CA PHE A 218 2.03 3.83 1.72
C PHE A 218 1.36 3.05 0.58
N ARG A 219 0.66 3.72 -0.33
CA ARG A 219 -0.22 3.09 -1.33
C ARG A 219 -0.17 3.82 -2.68
N GLU A 220 -0.37 3.06 -3.75
CA GLU A 220 -0.61 3.56 -5.11
C GLU A 220 -2.09 3.42 -5.47
N ALA A 221 -2.62 4.42 -6.17
CA ALA A 221 -4.03 4.53 -6.52
C ALA A 221 -4.24 4.28 -8.01
N PHE A 222 -5.05 3.28 -8.35
CA PHE A 222 -5.34 2.83 -9.71
C PHE A 222 -6.81 3.11 -10.04
N LYS A 223 -7.10 3.70 -11.20
CA LYS A 223 -8.49 3.89 -11.64
C LYS A 223 -9.09 2.55 -12.06
N ALA A 224 -10.33 2.31 -11.71
CA ALA A 224 -11.05 1.07 -12.02
C ALA A 224 -12.49 1.34 -12.47
N THR A 225 -13.05 0.36 -13.18
CA THR A 225 -14.46 0.33 -13.61
C THR A 225 -15.01 -1.08 -13.42
N SER A 226 -16.29 -1.23 -13.10
CA SER A 226 -16.92 -2.55 -12.90
C SER A 226 -18.10 -2.77 -13.84
N LYS A 227 -18.42 -4.04 -14.10
CA LYS A 227 -19.67 -4.50 -14.72
C LYS A 227 -20.62 -5.18 -13.72
N THR A 228 -20.20 -5.39 -12.47
CA THR A 228 -21.03 -6.01 -11.43
C THR A 228 -22.17 -5.08 -11.01
N PRO A 229 -23.42 -5.55 -10.88
CA PRO A 229 -24.55 -4.75 -10.40
C PRO A 229 -24.23 -3.97 -9.10
N GLY A 230 -24.70 -2.73 -9.01
CA GLY A 230 -24.34 -1.78 -7.95
C GLY A 230 -23.05 -0.98 -8.23
N PHE A 231 -22.10 -1.53 -8.98
CA PHE A 231 -20.80 -0.88 -9.26
C PHE A 231 -20.68 -0.33 -10.71
N GLN A 232 -21.72 -0.53 -11.53
CA GLN A 232 -21.72 -0.37 -13.01
C GLN A 232 -21.63 1.06 -13.56
N HIS A 233 -21.84 2.08 -12.72
CA HIS A 233 -22.08 3.47 -13.18
C HIS A 233 -21.14 4.50 -12.54
N GLN A 234 -20.24 4.05 -11.67
CA GLN A 234 -19.29 4.87 -10.94
C GLN A 234 -17.87 4.49 -11.37
N GLN A 235 -16.96 5.47 -11.43
CA GLN A 235 -15.52 5.16 -11.49
C GLN A 235 -15.01 4.88 -10.09
N TRP A 236 -14.09 3.93 -9.96
CA TRP A 236 -13.57 3.46 -8.68
C TRP A 236 -12.07 3.70 -8.60
N VAL A 237 -11.55 3.76 -7.37
CA VAL A 237 -10.13 3.71 -7.09
C VAL A 237 -9.85 2.43 -6.31
N VAL A 238 -8.90 1.64 -6.80
CA VAL A 238 -8.30 0.54 -6.03
C VAL A 238 -6.94 1.03 -5.53
N LYS A 239 -6.70 0.96 -4.22
CA LYS A 239 -5.42 1.33 -3.62
C LYS A 239 -4.66 0.08 -3.20
N LYS A 240 -3.49 -0.15 -3.81
CA LYS A 240 -2.57 -1.27 -3.52
C LYS A 240 -1.39 -0.75 -2.69
N TYR A 241 -0.83 -1.57 -1.79
CA TYR A 241 0.29 -1.16 -0.93
C TYR A 241 1.63 -1.13 -1.68
N LEU A 242 2.47 -0.17 -1.33
CA LEU A 242 3.87 -0.14 -1.75
C LEU A 242 4.65 -1.25 -1.02
N LYS A 243 5.66 -1.84 -1.66
CA LYS A 243 6.54 -2.84 -1.01
C LYS A 243 7.16 -2.29 0.28
N SER A 244 7.71 -1.08 0.22
CA SER A 244 8.29 -0.36 1.37
C SER A 244 7.28 0.02 2.48
N ALA A 245 5.98 -0.19 2.25
CA ALA A 245 4.96 -0.04 3.29
C ALA A 245 4.71 -1.35 4.05
N VAL A 246 5.03 -2.51 3.46
CA VAL A 246 4.88 -3.83 4.10
C VAL A 246 5.83 -3.91 5.29
N ASP A 247 7.12 -3.67 5.06
CA ASP A 247 8.17 -3.65 6.06
C ASP A 247 7.82 -2.76 7.27
N ILE A 248 7.24 -1.58 6.99
CA ILE A 248 6.82 -0.59 8.00
C ILE A 248 5.62 -1.09 8.83
N ILE A 249 4.68 -1.80 8.20
CA ILE A 249 3.51 -2.38 8.89
C ILE A 249 3.96 -3.56 9.77
N GLU A 250 4.86 -4.40 9.28
CA GLU A 250 5.45 -5.51 10.02
C GLU A 250 6.33 -5.04 11.20
N GLU A 251 7.06 -3.91 11.06
CA GLU A 251 7.75 -3.23 12.17
C GLU A 251 6.81 -2.88 13.35
N THR A 252 5.50 -2.73 13.10
CA THR A 252 4.47 -2.50 14.14
C THR A 252 3.82 -3.77 14.69
N LYS A 253 4.35 -4.97 14.37
CA LYS A 253 3.75 -6.29 14.65
C LYS A 253 2.36 -6.51 14.00
N GLN A 254 2.03 -5.79 12.93
CA GLN A 254 0.75 -5.92 12.26
C GLN A 254 0.89 -6.65 10.92
N THR A 255 -0.12 -7.43 10.56
CA THR A 255 -0.27 -7.94 9.18
C THR A 255 -0.89 -6.87 8.29
N ILE A 256 -0.69 -6.99 6.96
CA ILE A 256 -1.36 -6.12 5.97
C ILE A 256 -2.89 -6.24 6.08
N GLU A 257 -3.42 -7.41 6.45
CA GLU A 257 -4.86 -7.57 6.72
C GLU A 257 -5.31 -6.69 7.90
N GLN A 258 -4.64 -6.79 9.07
CA GLN A 258 -4.97 -6.00 10.26
C GLN A 258 -4.85 -4.50 9.99
N HIS A 259 -3.79 -4.08 9.30
CA HIS A 259 -3.59 -2.67 8.94
C HIS A 259 -4.68 -2.18 7.96
N THR A 260 -5.07 -2.99 6.97
CA THR A 260 -6.17 -2.66 6.04
C THR A 260 -7.51 -2.55 6.78
N LYS A 261 -7.77 -3.44 7.75
CA LYS A 261 -8.95 -3.36 8.63
C LYS A 261 -8.97 -2.01 9.37
N LYS A 262 -7.86 -1.63 10.02
CA LYS A 262 -7.75 -0.36 10.74
C LYS A 262 -7.92 0.85 9.82
N VAL A 263 -7.35 0.87 8.61
CA VAL A 263 -7.55 1.94 7.63
C VAL A 263 -9.04 2.16 7.30
N VAL A 264 -9.81 1.09 7.10
CA VAL A 264 -11.26 1.20 6.85
C VAL A 264 -12.03 1.61 8.11
N GLN A 265 -11.68 1.07 9.28
CA GLN A 265 -12.31 1.43 10.56
C GLN A 265 -12.11 2.91 10.90
N MET A 266 -10.89 3.45 10.72
CA MET A 266 -10.60 4.88 10.85
C MET A 266 -11.39 5.74 9.86
N HIS A 267 -11.49 5.32 8.61
CA HIS A 267 -12.28 6.05 7.61
C HIS A 267 -13.76 6.08 8.00
N MET A 268 -14.31 4.98 8.57
CA MET A 268 -15.69 4.96 9.06
C MET A 268 -15.87 5.81 10.33
N LEU A 269 -14.87 5.89 11.20
CA LEU A 269 -14.87 6.77 12.38
C LEU A 269 -14.83 8.26 11.97
N ALA A 270 -13.93 8.65 11.07
CA ALA A 270 -13.86 10.01 10.53
C ALA A 270 -15.17 10.39 9.79
N ARG A 271 -15.75 9.45 9.05
CA ARG A 271 -17.09 9.59 8.46
C ARG A 271 -18.17 9.83 9.51
N ASN A 272 -18.15 9.08 10.62
CA ASN A 272 -19.08 9.29 11.72
C ASN A 272 -18.93 10.68 12.35
N PHE A 273 -17.71 11.18 12.54
CA PHE A 273 -17.49 12.56 12.98
C PHE A 273 -18.06 13.59 12.00
N THR A 274 -17.91 13.42 10.67
CA THR A 274 -18.56 14.35 9.71
C THR A 274 -20.09 14.36 9.80
N LEU A 275 -20.71 13.19 10.00
CA LEU A 275 -22.16 13.09 10.18
C LEU A 275 -22.63 13.68 11.52
N LYS A 276 -21.85 13.51 12.58
CA LYS A 276 -22.16 14.08 13.91
C LYS A 276 -21.97 15.59 13.94
N LEU A 277 -20.96 16.12 13.24
CA LEU A 277 -20.77 17.55 13.00
C LEU A 277 -21.99 18.15 12.27
N GLU A 278 -22.45 17.52 11.18
CA GLU A 278 -23.65 17.95 10.46
C GLU A 278 -24.93 17.85 11.33
N GLN A 279 -25.06 16.84 12.20
CA GLN A 279 -26.17 16.74 13.14
C GLN A 279 -26.16 17.91 14.14
N ASP A 280 -25.00 18.30 14.64
CA ASP A 280 -24.88 19.32 15.68
C ASP A 280 -25.09 20.73 15.10
N LEU A 281 -24.67 21.01 13.87
CA LEU A 281 -25.06 22.22 13.14
C LEU A 281 -26.58 22.31 12.97
N LYS A 282 -27.27 21.19 12.71
CA LYS A 282 -28.74 21.15 12.62
C LYS A 282 -29.42 21.38 13.97
N GLN A 283 -28.82 20.94 15.06
CA GLN A 283 -29.32 21.18 16.42
C GLN A 283 -29.05 22.62 16.89
N GLY A 284 -27.91 23.22 16.51
CA GLY A 284 -27.58 24.62 16.79
C GLY A 284 -28.21 25.64 15.85
N GLY A 285 -28.84 25.22 14.76
CA GLY A 285 -29.42 26.10 13.73
C GLY A 285 -28.39 26.79 12.83
N THR A 286 -27.13 26.38 12.86
CA THR A 286 -26.00 27.06 12.20
C THR A 286 -25.65 26.53 10.80
N VAL A 287 -26.43 25.58 10.26
CA VAL A 287 -26.19 24.93 8.95
C VAL A 287 -26.03 25.93 7.80
N GLU A 288 -26.90 26.94 7.71
CA GLU A 288 -26.86 27.91 6.60
C GLU A 288 -25.60 28.79 6.65
N LEU A 289 -25.10 29.09 7.85
CA LEU A 289 -23.86 29.86 8.06
C LEU A 289 -22.59 29.01 7.84
N TYR A 290 -22.64 27.72 8.16
CA TYR A 290 -21.56 26.77 7.86
C TYR A 290 -21.48 26.46 6.36
N GLY A 291 -22.65 26.48 5.69
CA GLY A 291 -22.81 26.05 4.31
C GLY A 291 -22.60 24.55 4.16
N LYS A 292 -21.98 24.14 3.06
CA LYS A 292 -21.73 22.72 2.78
C LYS A 292 -20.73 22.13 3.78
N THR A 293 -21.06 20.98 4.35
CA THR A 293 -20.24 20.22 5.29
C THR A 293 -19.17 19.38 4.59
N LEU A 294 -18.11 19.04 5.33
CA LEU A 294 -17.15 18.01 4.93
C LEU A 294 -17.79 16.63 4.97
N SER A 295 -17.32 15.70 4.14
CA SER A 295 -17.86 14.34 4.07
C SER A 295 -16.81 13.31 3.69
N TYR A 296 -16.87 12.13 4.32
CA TYR A 296 -16.17 10.93 3.88
C TYR A 296 -17.14 9.96 3.21
N LYS A 297 -16.71 9.30 2.13
CA LYS A 297 -17.48 8.25 1.45
C LYS A 297 -17.43 6.93 2.22
N ARG A 298 -18.19 5.93 1.78
CA ARG A 298 -17.94 4.54 2.21
C ARG A 298 -16.74 4.02 1.43
N ILE A 299 -15.85 3.30 2.11
CA ILE A 299 -14.76 2.55 1.49
C ILE A 299 -14.83 1.09 1.90
N TYR A 300 -14.29 0.22 1.07
CA TYR A 300 -14.32 -1.23 1.23
C TYR A 300 -12.92 -1.76 1.47
N MET A 301 -12.80 -2.77 2.32
CA MET A 301 -11.61 -3.63 2.34
C MET A 301 -11.77 -4.67 1.23
N GLY A 302 -10.81 -4.76 0.31
CA GLY A 302 -10.82 -5.74 -0.77
C GLY A 302 -9.73 -6.79 -0.59
N LYS A 303 -10.03 -8.00 -1.03
CA LYS A 303 -9.09 -9.12 -1.12
C LYS A 303 -9.03 -9.63 -2.55
N ILE A 304 -7.83 -9.63 -3.12
CA ILE A 304 -7.53 -10.11 -4.47
C ILE A 304 -6.79 -11.44 -4.32
N ASN A 305 -7.39 -12.54 -4.76
CA ASN A 305 -6.81 -13.88 -4.60
C ASN A 305 -5.84 -14.18 -5.76
N GLY A 306 -4.53 -14.10 -5.49
CA GLY A 306 -3.46 -14.41 -6.43
C GLY A 306 -2.82 -15.79 -6.21
N GLN A 307 -2.04 -16.24 -7.18
CA GLN A 307 -1.31 -17.53 -7.11
C GLN A 307 -0.24 -17.58 -6.00
N LEU A 308 0.30 -16.42 -5.62
CA LEU A 308 1.31 -16.27 -4.57
C LEU A 308 0.73 -15.90 -3.20
N GLY A 309 -0.60 -15.82 -3.07
CA GLY A 309 -1.28 -15.40 -1.85
C GLY A 309 -2.36 -14.34 -2.11
N ALA A 310 -2.98 -13.85 -1.03
CA ALA A 310 -3.99 -12.81 -1.10
C ALA A 310 -3.37 -11.41 -0.99
N GLU A 311 -3.64 -10.54 -1.96
CA GLU A 311 -3.34 -9.11 -1.86
C GLU A 311 -4.52 -8.38 -1.21
N TRP A 312 -4.23 -7.57 -0.19
CA TRP A 312 -5.22 -6.74 0.50
C TRP A 312 -5.15 -5.29 0.00
N VAL A 313 -6.32 -4.72 -0.27
CA VAL A 313 -6.49 -3.41 -0.92
C VAL A 313 -7.63 -2.63 -0.27
N THR A 314 -7.73 -1.33 -0.55
CA THR A 314 -8.95 -0.56 -0.24
C THR A 314 -9.60 -0.03 -1.52
N ILE A 315 -10.93 -0.09 -1.60
CA ILE A 315 -11.71 0.38 -2.75
C ILE A 315 -12.60 1.55 -2.33
N GLU A 316 -12.62 2.60 -3.14
CA GLU A 316 -13.40 3.83 -2.91
C GLU A 316 -13.94 4.40 -4.24
N GLU A 317 -14.91 5.30 -4.15
CA GLU A 317 -15.43 6.03 -5.32
C GLU A 317 -14.36 7.01 -5.85
N PHE A 318 -14.06 6.97 -7.15
CA PHE A 318 -13.29 8.04 -7.78
C PHE A 318 -14.13 9.32 -7.84
N ILE A 319 -13.63 10.38 -7.22
CA ILE A 319 -14.16 11.73 -7.29
C ILE A 319 -13.17 12.60 -8.06
N ASP A 320 -13.69 13.41 -8.97
CA ASP A 320 -12.90 14.28 -9.84
C ASP A 320 -12.51 15.61 -9.16
N GLY A 321 -11.57 16.34 -9.75
CA GLY A 321 -11.06 17.61 -9.24
C GLY A 321 -9.68 17.50 -8.57
N GLU A 322 -9.22 18.62 -8.02
CA GLU A 322 -7.89 18.74 -7.42
C GLU A 322 -7.83 18.08 -6.03
N PHE A 323 -6.77 17.32 -5.76
CA PHE A 323 -6.58 16.61 -4.49
C PHE A 323 -5.63 17.39 -3.58
N ILE A 324 -6.20 18.14 -2.64
CA ILE A 324 -5.47 19.04 -1.75
C ILE A 324 -5.37 18.41 -0.35
N LYS A 325 -4.23 18.62 0.34
CA LYS A 325 -4.05 18.29 1.76
C LYS A 325 -4.20 19.56 2.60
N TYR A 326 -5.16 19.54 3.52
CA TYR A 326 -5.57 20.69 4.35
C TYR A 326 -5.00 20.62 5.78
N LEU A 327 -4.83 19.40 6.29
CA LEU A 327 -4.21 19.10 7.58
C LEU A 327 -3.33 17.86 7.40
N ASN A 328 -2.14 17.82 8.00
CA ASN A 328 -1.28 16.63 7.92
C ASN A 328 -1.37 15.73 9.17
N ASN A 329 -0.83 14.52 9.11
CA ASN A 329 -0.82 13.58 10.24
C ASN A 329 0.03 14.03 11.45
N THR A 330 0.85 15.09 11.31
CA THR A 330 1.46 15.79 12.46
C THR A 330 0.58 16.89 13.06
N GLY A 331 -0.68 17.03 12.64
CA GLY A 331 -1.62 18.03 13.17
C GLY A 331 -1.39 19.46 12.69
N ILE A 332 -0.47 19.69 11.74
CA ILE A 332 -0.13 21.04 11.27
C ILE A 332 -0.95 21.37 10.01
N PRO A 333 -1.65 22.52 9.96
CA PRO A 333 -2.39 22.96 8.78
C PRO A 333 -1.52 23.05 7.52
N CYS A 334 -2.13 22.85 6.35
CA CYS A 334 -1.43 22.76 5.07
C CYS A 334 -2.15 23.61 4.00
N GLY A 335 -1.37 24.35 3.21
CA GLY A 335 -1.88 25.21 2.15
C GLY A 335 -2.58 26.49 2.65
N ASP A 336 -3.15 27.22 1.71
CA ASP A 336 -3.77 28.53 1.93
C ASP A 336 -4.99 28.47 2.86
N ASP A 337 -5.31 29.62 3.46
CA ASP A 337 -6.39 29.78 4.44
C ASP A 337 -7.79 29.79 3.79
N SER A 338 -8.14 28.64 3.22
CA SER A 338 -9.39 28.40 2.49
C SER A 338 -10.53 27.94 3.41
N ASP A 339 -11.77 28.18 2.98
CA ASP A 339 -13.01 27.66 3.57
C ASP A 339 -12.89 26.17 3.94
N ILE A 340 -12.33 25.36 3.02
CA ILE A 340 -12.14 23.93 3.24
C ILE A 340 -11.08 23.65 4.32
N ARG A 341 -9.97 24.40 4.35
CA ARG A 341 -8.92 24.22 5.39
C ARG A 341 -9.46 24.56 6.78
N GLN A 342 -10.16 25.69 6.92
CA GLN A 342 -10.76 26.09 8.19
C GLN A 342 -11.84 25.09 8.66
N LYS A 343 -12.63 24.53 7.73
CA LYS A 343 -13.56 23.43 8.04
C LYS A 343 -12.83 22.16 8.48
N CYS A 344 -11.71 21.80 7.86
CA CYS A 344 -10.89 20.67 8.29
C CYS A 344 -10.33 20.89 9.70
N GLU A 345 -9.78 22.06 10.00
CA GLU A 345 -9.36 22.43 11.36
C GLU A 345 -10.53 22.32 12.36
N SER A 346 -11.72 22.79 12.00
CA SER A 346 -12.91 22.64 12.85
C SER A 346 -13.34 21.19 13.06
N LEU A 347 -13.11 20.30 12.10
CA LEU A 347 -13.39 18.86 12.23
C LEU A 347 -12.35 18.15 13.11
N ALA A 348 -11.07 18.55 13.05
CA ALA A 348 -10.04 18.06 13.97
C ALA A 348 -10.42 18.45 15.40
N HIS A 349 -10.65 19.74 15.65
CA HIS A 349 -11.10 20.25 16.95
C HIS A 349 -12.39 19.57 17.42
N PHE A 350 -13.43 19.50 16.58
CA PHE A 350 -14.69 18.83 16.90
C PHE A 350 -14.48 17.35 17.29
N SER A 351 -13.64 16.61 16.57
CA SER A 351 -13.35 15.21 16.91
C SER A 351 -12.59 15.06 18.24
N TYR A 352 -11.74 16.03 18.58
CA TYR A 352 -11.02 16.08 19.85
C TYR A 352 -11.97 16.38 21.02
N GLU A 353 -12.77 17.44 20.94
CA GLU A 353 -13.73 17.75 21.99
C GLU A 353 -14.80 16.66 22.15
N ARG A 354 -15.33 16.12 21.04
CA ARG A 354 -16.42 15.11 21.08
C ARG A 354 -15.94 13.67 21.27
N SER A 355 -14.63 13.43 21.33
CA SER A 355 -14.06 12.19 21.89
C SER A 355 -13.71 12.30 23.37
N SER A 356 -14.08 13.40 24.04
CA SER A 356 -13.63 13.73 25.39
C SER A 356 -12.11 13.78 25.51
N GLU A 357 -11.46 14.42 24.53
CA GLU A 357 -10.02 14.71 24.52
C GLU A 357 -9.13 13.43 24.43
N GLN A 358 -9.69 12.34 23.87
CA GLN A 358 -8.98 11.05 23.72
C GLN A 358 -8.39 10.81 22.31
N LEU A 359 -8.97 11.38 21.25
CA LEU A 359 -8.45 11.24 19.88
C LEU A 359 -8.80 12.43 18.97
N MET A 360 -8.09 12.57 17.86
CA MET A 360 -8.27 13.64 16.88
C MET A 360 -8.15 13.08 15.46
N VAL A 361 -9.07 13.46 14.57
CA VAL A 361 -8.99 13.18 13.13
C VAL A 361 -7.97 14.12 12.49
N VAL A 362 -6.97 13.55 11.81
CA VAL A 362 -5.87 14.27 11.15
C VAL A 362 -5.59 13.71 9.74
N ASP A 363 -4.56 14.23 9.07
CA ASP A 363 -4.20 13.94 7.66
C ASP A 363 -5.31 14.20 6.61
N MET A 364 -6.17 15.20 6.87
CA MET A 364 -7.33 15.50 6.03
C MET A 364 -6.94 16.03 4.66
N GLN A 365 -7.38 15.30 3.63
CA GLN A 365 -7.01 15.48 2.23
C GLN A 365 -8.15 15.06 1.29
N GLY A 366 -8.33 15.73 0.15
CA GLY A 366 -9.37 15.38 -0.81
C GLY A 366 -9.76 16.47 -1.81
N SER A 367 -10.88 16.25 -2.50
CA SER A 367 -11.45 17.15 -3.52
C SER A 367 -12.56 18.01 -2.91
N GLY A 368 -12.21 19.25 -2.58
CA GLY A 368 -13.07 20.18 -1.84
C GLY A 368 -13.69 19.54 -0.59
N HIS A 369 -15.03 19.45 -0.57
CA HIS A 369 -15.81 18.95 0.55
C HIS A 369 -15.86 17.41 0.70
N ILE A 370 -15.18 16.66 -0.17
CA ILE A 370 -15.11 15.18 -0.09
C ILE A 370 -13.68 14.77 0.25
N LEU A 371 -13.52 14.19 1.44
CA LEU A 371 -12.24 13.81 2.03
C LEU A 371 -11.98 12.31 1.96
N PHE A 372 -10.70 11.95 1.98
CA PHE A 372 -10.16 10.61 1.82
C PHE A 372 -9.00 10.36 2.79
N ASP A 373 -8.63 9.09 2.97
CA ASP A 373 -7.45 8.66 3.73
C ASP A 373 -7.17 9.46 5.03
N PRO A 374 -8.11 9.53 5.97
CA PRO A 374 -7.87 10.15 7.27
C PRO A 374 -6.98 9.28 8.14
N GLU A 375 -6.27 9.91 9.06
CA GLU A 375 -5.50 9.26 10.12
C GLU A 375 -6.05 9.67 11.50
N ILE A 376 -5.85 8.84 12.52
CA ILE A 376 -6.31 9.13 13.88
C ILE A 376 -5.09 9.31 14.79
N ALA A 377 -4.96 10.49 15.39
CA ALA A 377 -4.02 10.74 16.48
C ALA A 377 -4.73 10.46 17.81
N SER A 378 -4.28 9.47 18.58
CA SER A 378 -4.89 9.10 19.87
C SER A 378 -3.98 9.37 21.06
N LYS A 379 -4.58 9.74 22.20
CA LYS A 379 -3.87 10.04 23.46
C LYS A 379 -2.90 8.92 23.86
N ASP A 380 -3.38 7.68 23.80
CA ASP A 380 -2.57 6.48 23.93
C ASP A 380 -2.27 5.88 22.55
N LEU A 381 -1.04 5.38 22.37
CA LEU A 381 -0.54 4.84 21.09
C LEU A 381 -0.56 3.30 21.03
N VAL A 382 -0.74 2.64 22.18
CA VAL A 382 -0.71 1.18 22.34
C VAL A 382 -1.74 0.81 23.40
N ASP A 383 -2.52 -0.24 23.16
CA ASP A 383 -3.33 -0.93 24.18
C ASP A 383 -2.79 -2.35 24.35
N GLY A 384 -2.38 -2.70 25.58
CA GLY A 384 -1.64 -3.93 25.86
C GLY A 384 -0.34 -4.05 25.04
N GLU A 385 -0.35 -4.91 24.03
CA GLU A 385 0.74 -5.05 23.03
C GLU A 385 0.38 -4.52 21.64
N GLU A 386 -0.87 -4.11 21.39
CA GLU A 386 -1.36 -3.73 20.07
C GLU A 386 -1.23 -2.22 19.84
N VAL A 387 -0.61 -1.83 18.72
CA VAL A 387 -0.55 -0.41 18.29
C VAL A 387 -1.96 0.05 17.92
N LEU A 388 -2.43 1.12 18.56
CA LEU A 388 -3.74 1.71 18.27
C LEU A 388 -3.71 2.46 16.93
N PHE A 389 -4.77 2.29 16.14
CA PHE A 389 -4.92 2.89 14.82
C PHE A 389 -3.78 2.48 13.84
N SER A 390 -3.49 3.30 12.83
CA SER A 390 -2.54 2.99 11.76
C SER A 390 -1.09 3.36 12.13
N THR A 391 -0.14 2.94 11.30
CA THR A 391 1.27 3.39 11.33
C THR A 391 1.43 4.92 11.26
N GLY A 392 0.41 5.66 10.81
CA GLY A 392 0.39 7.13 10.79
C GLY A 392 -0.02 7.80 12.10
N ASN A 393 -0.46 7.06 13.13
CA ASN A 393 -0.85 7.60 14.44
C ASN A 393 0.38 8.17 15.18
N LEU A 394 0.51 9.50 15.19
CA LEU A 394 1.57 10.21 15.92
C LEU A 394 1.17 10.65 17.33
N SER A 395 -0.01 10.22 17.80
CA SER A 395 -0.48 10.38 19.16
C SER A 395 -0.42 11.84 19.66
N LEU A 396 -0.01 12.08 20.91
CA LEU A 396 0.13 13.41 21.51
C LEU A 396 1.01 14.36 20.70
N THR A 397 1.94 13.87 19.88
CA THR A 397 2.75 14.75 19.01
C THR A 397 1.86 15.51 18.02
N ALA A 398 0.86 14.86 17.43
CA ALA A 398 -0.05 15.50 16.49
C ALA A 398 -1.13 16.34 17.19
N ILE A 399 -1.63 15.88 18.34
CA ILE A 399 -2.63 16.62 19.14
C ILE A 399 -2.03 17.94 19.63
N ASN A 400 -0.84 17.92 20.23
CA ASN A 400 -0.17 19.11 20.75
C ASN A 400 0.18 20.08 19.61
N ASN A 401 0.79 19.59 18.52
CA ASN A 401 1.07 20.42 17.35
C ASN A 401 -0.20 21.10 16.79
N PHE A 402 -1.35 20.43 16.77
CA PHE A 402 -2.60 21.04 16.33
C PHE A 402 -3.03 22.17 17.27
N ILE A 403 -2.99 21.93 18.59
CA ILE A 403 -3.31 22.95 19.60
C ILE A 403 -2.37 24.16 19.46
N ASP A 404 -1.06 23.93 19.37
CA ASP A 404 -0.03 24.96 19.22
C ASP A 404 -0.19 25.80 17.92
N ASN A 405 -0.82 25.26 16.88
CA ASN A 405 -1.05 25.94 15.59
C ASN A 405 -2.49 26.46 15.42
N HIS A 406 -3.44 26.07 16.29
CA HIS A 406 -4.85 26.50 16.26
C HIS A 406 -5.13 27.47 17.43
N THR A 407 -4.31 28.52 17.53
CA THR A 407 -4.29 29.51 18.62
C THR A 407 -5.59 30.28 18.81
N ASP A 408 -6.40 30.37 17.76
CA ASP A 408 -7.73 30.97 17.77
C ASP A 408 -8.73 30.10 16.99
N CYS A 409 -9.88 29.84 17.62
CA CYS A 409 -10.99 29.15 16.98
C CYS A 409 -11.53 29.97 15.79
N ASN A 410 -11.46 29.39 14.59
CA ASN A 410 -12.03 29.97 13.38
C ASN A 410 -13.59 29.98 13.40
N LEU A 411 -14.19 30.60 12.38
CA LEU A 411 -15.65 30.74 12.25
C LEU A 411 -16.40 29.40 12.42
N TYR A 412 -15.89 28.32 11.83
CA TYR A 412 -16.55 27.01 11.87
C TYR A 412 -16.45 26.36 13.25
N CYS A 413 -15.35 26.56 13.98
CA CYS A 413 -15.25 26.20 15.40
C CYS A 413 -16.29 26.96 16.25
N THR A 414 -16.51 28.26 15.98
CA THR A 414 -17.52 29.07 16.67
C THR A 414 -18.96 28.63 16.33
N LEU A 415 -19.26 28.34 15.06
CA LEU A 415 -20.58 27.85 14.61
C LEU A 415 -20.92 26.43 15.16
N LEU A 416 -19.92 25.69 15.61
CA LEU A 416 -20.03 24.39 16.29
C LEU A 416 -20.05 24.50 17.83
N GLY A 417 -19.85 25.70 18.38
CA GLY A 417 -19.83 25.96 19.83
C GLY A 417 -18.63 25.34 20.56
N LEU A 418 -17.50 25.14 19.87
CA LEU A 418 -16.32 24.48 20.46
C LEU A 418 -15.62 25.34 21.51
N ARG A 419 -15.07 24.71 22.55
CA ARG A 419 -14.28 25.40 23.58
C ARG A 419 -12.95 25.88 22.99
N LYS A 420 -12.51 27.12 23.30
CA LYS A 420 -11.12 27.51 23.02
C LYS A 420 -10.14 26.64 23.82
N PHE A 421 -9.00 26.32 23.21
CA PHE A 421 -7.92 25.65 23.93
C PHE A 421 -7.34 26.56 25.03
N PRO A 422 -6.89 26.00 26.16
CA PRO A 422 -6.08 26.74 27.13
C PRO A 422 -4.66 26.93 26.60
N HIS A 423 -4.18 28.17 26.62
CA HIS A 423 -2.82 28.59 26.25
C HIS A 423 -2.21 29.40 27.41
#